data_AF-A0A8H3YFM7-F1
#
_entry.id   AF-A0A8H3YFM7-F1
#
_cell.length_a   1.000
_cell.length_b   1.000
_cell.length_c   1.000
_cell.angle_alpha   90.00
_cell.angle_beta   90.00
_cell.angle_gamma   90.00
#
_symmetry.space_group_name_H-M   'P 1'
#
loop_
_entity.id
_entity.type
_entity.pdbx_description
1 polymer ?
#
loop_
_entity_poly.entity_id
_entity_poly.type
_entity_poly.pdbx_seq_one_letter_code
_entity_poly.pdbx_strand_id
1 'polypeptide(L)'
;MPAKSALFKLFVALMAVTPSLAMPMVERDNDKAPSNCKNAEPGKCAHAEEQKNKHNNQQPPAVPDRKRCVVKALGGTQDDSPNINQAFKDCNNGGTVAFEYGANYNAFTPVNALKLDDVHVEFLGSVHLPQDIPYVQNIVANSSDYSGHWFRFTGKNLKWYGTKDVATGWIESYGQAWWDANPAGKSGLANRPHLITFEIDDSEIYSLKSRQPIGWNARIKANNLYIKDTVVETYTTGGYPFNTDGLGFSGSNILAEDSYINNGDDCFAITTPSYNITAIRATCGGPGSHGLSIGSLGKNQAQFNNVTKIHFEDITMIDALYGARFKSWVGGQGITDDVVWKNIRLYNVTYPALITQTYIDQNNPGPERVDNGSVILKNFKFEDWTGDINSYQPGDGTCLSDPCWYEQDLPPFTGSQVLAFSCANAGSCQGFETKNINVFGQNGKPSENLCKNADAESNPELGFACTGL
;
A
#
# COMPACT_ATOMS: atom_id res chain seq x y z
N MET A 1 7.15 -31.31 -9.37
CA MET A 1 5.97 -32.14 -9.08
C MET A 1 4.74 -31.22 -8.98
N PRO A 2 3.75 -31.38 -9.85
CA PRO A 2 2.63 -30.46 -10.00
C PRO A 2 1.51 -30.86 -9.03
N ALA A 3 1.42 -30.16 -7.90
CA ALA A 3 0.27 -30.26 -6.97
C ALA A 3 -0.05 -28.91 -6.29
N LYS A 4 0.49 -27.80 -6.80
CA LYS A 4 0.33 -26.45 -6.21
C LYS A 4 -0.78 -25.59 -6.84
N SER A 5 -1.50 -26.09 -7.86
CA SER A 5 -2.51 -25.30 -8.60
C SER A 5 -3.97 -25.66 -8.28
N ALA A 6 -4.23 -26.78 -7.59
CA ALA A 6 -5.59 -27.26 -7.37
C ALA A 6 -6.23 -26.82 -6.05
N LEU A 7 -5.45 -26.52 -5.00
CA LEU A 7 -6.01 -26.13 -3.69
C LEU A 7 -6.37 -24.63 -3.59
N PHE A 8 -5.74 -23.76 -4.38
CA PHE A 8 -6.00 -22.32 -4.34
C PHE A 8 -7.35 -21.93 -4.98
N LYS A 9 -7.90 -22.79 -5.85
CA LYS A 9 -9.23 -22.59 -6.45
C LYS A 9 -10.39 -23.02 -5.55
N LEU A 10 -10.14 -23.73 -4.45
CA LEU A 10 -11.19 -24.24 -3.56
C LEU A 10 -11.53 -23.28 -2.41
N PHE A 11 -10.64 -22.36 -2.05
CA PHE A 11 -10.86 -21.42 -0.94
C PHE A 11 -11.71 -20.20 -1.32
N VAL A 12 -11.67 -19.77 -2.58
CA VAL A 12 -12.51 -18.67 -3.09
C VAL A 12 -13.99 -19.07 -3.23
N ALA A 13 -14.29 -20.37 -3.26
CA ALA A 13 -15.66 -20.88 -3.44
C ALA A 13 -16.45 -21.08 -2.13
N LEU A 14 -15.84 -20.96 -0.94
CA LEU A 14 -16.50 -21.31 0.33
C LEU A 14 -17.18 -20.14 1.06
N MET A 15 -17.05 -18.89 0.59
CA MET A 15 -17.71 -17.73 1.22
C MET A 15 -19.10 -17.38 0.65
N ALA A 16 -19.64 -18.19 -0.27
CA ALA A 16 -20.94 -17.93 -0.88
C ALA A 16 -21.87 -19.14 -0.79
N VAL A 17 -22.42 -19.43 0.40
CA VAL A 17 -23.55 -20.36 0.53
C VAL A 17 -24.59 -19.86 1.55
N THR A 18 -25.66 -19.25 1.05
CA THR A 18 -27.04 -19.64 1.44
C THR A 18 -27.92 -19.61 0.18
N PRO A 19 -28.99 -20.45 0.10
CA PRO A 19 -29.39 -21.09 -1.15
C PRO A 19 -30.55 -20.38 -1.85
N SER A 20 -30.54 -20.40 -3.19
CA SER A 20 -31.78 -20.37 -3.96
C SER A 20 -31.63 -21.24 -5.21
N LEU A 21 -32.75 -21.86 -5.57
CA LEU A 21 -32.88 -23.10 -6.32
C LEU A 21 -32.28 -23.08 -7.74
N ALA A 22 -31.76 -24.25 -8.13
CA ALA A 22 -31.29 -24.56 -9.47
C ALA A 22 -32.43 -24.72 -10.50
N MET A 23 -32.19 -24.26 -11.72
CA MET A 23 -32.74 -24.81 -12.98
C MET A 23 -31.70 -24.65 -14.11
N PRO A 24 -31.75 -25.49 -15.16
CA PRO A 24 -30.55 -26.10 -15.76
C PRO A 24 -29.87 -25.29 -16.88
N MET A 25 -28.60 -25.65 -17.11
CA MET A 25 -27.71 -25.15 -18.15
C MET A 25 -28.26 -25.38 -19.56
N VAL A 26 -28.14 -24.36 -20.41
CA VAL A 26 -28.16 -24.47 -21.88
C VAL A 26 -26.79 -24.02 -22.38
N GLU A 27 -26.09 -24.90 -23.08
CA GLU A 27 -24.83 -24.63 -23.78
C GLU A 27 -24.98 -23.46 -24.76
N ARG A 28 -24.01 -22.54 -24.78
CA ARG A 28 -23.90 -21.52 -25.83
C ARG A 28 -22.66 -21.80 -26.67
N ASP A 29 -22.91 -22.34 -27.86
CA ASP A 29 -22.07 -22.16 -29.04
C ASP A 29 -22.02 -20.66 -29.38
N ASN A 30 -20.82 -20.09 -29.47
CA ASN A 30 -20.60 -18.74 -29.99
C ASN A 30 -19.54 -18.79 -31.09
N ASP A 31 -19.97 -19.21 -32.28
CA ASP A 31 -19.37 -18.83 -33.55
C ASP A 31 -20.51 -18.34 -34.47
N LYS A 32 -20.65 -17.00 -34.56
CA LYS A 32 -21.13 -16.22 -35.73
C LYS A 32 -21.52 -14.80 -35.31
N ALA A 33 -20.77 -13.83 -35.81
CA ALA A 33 -21.20 -12.44 -35.87
C ALA A 33 -22.45 -12.30 -36.76
N PRO A 34 -23.45 -11.44 -36.43
CA PRO A 34 -24.50 -11.12 -37.37
C PRO A 34 -24.22 -9.81 -38.10
N SER A 35 -24.26 -9.95 -39.42
CA SER A 35 -24.37 -8.95 -40.46
C SER A 35 -25.65 -8.11 -40.40
N ASN A 36 -25.53 -6.84 -40.84
CA ASN A 36 -26.53 -5.99 -41.49
C ASN A 36 -27.87 -5.70 -40.77
N CYS A 37 -27.93 -4.54 -40.08
CA CYS A 37 -29.18 -3.84 -39.78
C CYS A 37 -29.65 -3.07 -41.03
N LYS A 38 -30.48 -3.69 -41.88
CA LYS A 38 -31.20 -2.93 -42.93
C LYS A 38 -32.71 -3.13 -43.00
N ASN A 39 -33.34 -4.04 -42.25
CA ASN A 39 -34.80 -4.21 -42.27
C ASN A 39 -35.32 -4.87 -40.97
N ALA A 40 -35.34 -4.16 -39.84
CA ALA A 40 -35.97 -4.69 -38.61
C ALA A 40 -36.84 -3.62 -37.93
N GLU A 41 -38.02 -4.05 -37.46
CA GLU A 41 -39.04 -3.27 -36.74
C GLU A 41 -38.50 -2.51 -35.51
N PRO A 42 -39.14 -1.40 -35.12
CA PRO A 42 -38.68 -0.58 -34.00
C PRO A 42 -38.75 -1.37 -32.69
N GLY A 43 -37.58 -1.74 -32.15
CA GLY A 43 -37.46 -2.42 -30.86
C GLY A 43 -36.25 -3.36 -30.70
N LYS A 44 -35.59 -3.77 -31.78
CA LYS A 44 -34.48 -4.77 -31.70
C LYS A 44 -33.06 -4.21 -31.55
N CYS A 45 -32.87 -2.90 -31.55
CA CYS A 45 -31.57 -2.28 -31.23
C CYS A 45 -31.45 -1.81 -29.76
N ALA A 46 -32.49 -1.98 -28.93
CA ALA A 46 -32.53 -1.44 -27.58
C ALA A 46 -31.57 -2.13 -26.59
N HIS A 47 -31.06 -3.33 -26.89
CA HIS A 47 -30.18 -4.05 -25.98
C HIS A 47 -28.72 -3.56 -25.95
N ALA A 48 -28.28 -2.76 -26.92
CA ALA A 48 -26.95 -2.14 -26.89
C ALA A 48 -26.92 -0.86 -26.04
N GLU A 49 -28.05 -0.15 -25.91
CA GLU A 49 -28.17 1.05 -25.05
C GLU A 49 -28.52 0.69 -23.59
N GLU A 50 -29.23 -0.41 -23.36
CA GLU A 50 -29.63 -0.85 -22.02
C GLU A 50 -28.46 -1.42 -21.18
N GLN A 51 -27.40 -1.93 -21.83
CA GLN A 51 -26.14 -2.32 -21.18
C GLN A 51 -25.28 -1.10 -20.77
N LYS A 52 -25.38 0.03 -21.48
CA LYS A 52 -24.71 1.29 -21.09
C LYS A 52 -25.34 1.90 -19.84
N ASN A 53 -26.66 1.83 -19.70
CA ASN A 53 -27.38 2.47 -18.59
C ASN A 53 -27.36 1.70 -17.26
N LYS A 54 -26.87 0.46 -17.22
CA LYS A 54 -26.63 -0.26 -15.93
C LYS A 54 -25.29 0.09 -15.27
N HIS A 55 -24.42 0.85 -15.93
CA HIS A 55 -23.13 1.33 -15.40
C HIS A 55 -23.25 2.68 -14.65
N ASN A 56 -24.47 3.24 -14.54
CA ASN A 56 -24.70 4.60 -14.04
C ASN A 56 -24.64 4.76 -12.51
N ASN A 57 -24.24 3.73 -11.76
CA ASN A 57 -23.95 3.85 -10.31
C ASN A 57 -22.45 3.95 -10.01
N GLN A 58 -21.59 4.09 -11.02
CA GLN A 58 -20.12 4.13 -10.86
C GLN A 58 -19.46 5.39 -11.45
N GLN A 59 -20.22 6.30 -12.04
CA GLN A 59 -19.68 7.59 -12.48
C GLN A 59 -19.78 8.60 -11.32
N PRO A 60 -18.71 9.34 -11.01
CA PRO A 60 -18.80 10.46 -10.09
C PRO A 60 -19.88 11.44 -10.60
N PRO A 61 -20.58 12.15 -9.71
CA PRO A 61 -21.61 13.11 -10.13
C PRO A 61 -20.96 14.14 -11.07
N ALA A 62 -21.44 14.17 -12.32
CA ALA A 62 -21.01 15.19 -13.28
C ALA A 62 -21.39 16.56 -12.71
N VAL A 63 -20.39 17.37 -12.38
CA VAL A 63 -20.61 18.75 -11.91
C VAL A 63 -20.83 19.61 -13.16
N PRO A 64 -22.06 20.12 -13.41
CA PRO A 64 -22.47 20.59 -14.75
C PRO A 64 -21.72 21.78 -15.35
N ASP A 65 -20.79 22.43 -14.64
CA ASP A 65 -20.15 23.68 -15.08
C ASP A 65 -18.61 23.61 -15.17
N ARG A 66 -18.00 22.42 -15.06
CA ARG A 66 -16.53 22.26 -15.11
C ARG A 66 -16.05 22.02 -16.54
N LYS A 67 -15.00 22.73 -16.99
CA LYS A 67 -14.31 22.41 -18.26
C LYS A 67 -13.83 20.96 -18.21
N ARG A 68 -14.13 20.17 -19.24
CA ARG A 68 -13.72 18.76 -19.32
C ARG A 68 -12.63 18.56 -20.37
N CYS A 69 -11.46 18.07 -19.96
CA CYS A 69 -10.31 17.78 -20.80
C CYS A 69 -10.13 16.27 -20.89
N VAL A 70 -10.60 15.68 -22.00
CA VAL A 70 -10.42 14.26 -22.27
C VAL A 70 -8.98 14.01 -22.67
N VAL A 71 -8.31 13.08 -21.98
CA VAL A 71 -6.98 12.63 -22.37
C VAL A 71 -7.11 11.90 -23.70
N LYS A 72 -6.36 12.35 -24.71
CA LYS A 72 -6.32 11.71 -26.02
C LYS A 72 -5.37 10.51 -25.98
N ALA A 73 -5.91 9.31 -26.14
CA ALA A 73 -5.10 8.11 -26.40
C ALA A 73 -4.65 8.11 -27.88
N LEU A 74 -3.35 7.98 -28.11
CA LEU A 74 -2.75 7.85 -29.45
C LEU A 74 -2.82 6.42 -29.98
N GLY A 75 -2.94 5.44 -29.07
CA GLY A 75 -3.05 4.02 -29.38
C GLY A 75 -1.74 3.39 -29.86
N GLY A 76 -1.74 2.06 -29.91
CA GLY A 76 -0.54 1.28 -30.26
C GLY A 76 0.56 1.43 -29.22
N THR A 77 1.78 1.73 -29.67
CA THR A 77 2.99 1.86 -28.84
C THR A 77 3.42 3.32 -28.63
N GLN A 78 2.54 4.28 -28.90
CA GLN A 78 2.86 5.71 -28.76
C GLN A 78 2.76 6.16 -27.31
N ASP A 79 3.56 7.15 -26.92
CA ASP A 79 3.55 7.75 -25.58
C ASP A 79 2.45 8.83 -25.45
N ASP A 80 1.51 8.59 -24.54
CA ASP A 80 0.39 9.48 -24.20
C ASP A 80 0.73 10.46 -23.06
N SER A 81 1.89 10.34 -22.40
CA SER A 81 2.32 11.24 -21.32
C SER A 81 2.21 12.73 -21.68
N PRO A 82 2.58 13.21 -22.89
CA PRO A 82 2.35 14.60 -23.28
C PRO A 82 0.88 15.00 -23.28
N ASN A 83 -0.03 14.12 -23.73
CA ASN A 83 -1.47 14.38 -23.75
C ASN A 83 -2.05 14.39 -22.34
N ILE A 84 -1.58 13.51 -21.45
CA ILE A 84 -1.95 13.50 -20.03
C ILE A 84 -1.54 14.83 -19.39
N ASN A 85 -0.27 15.22 -19.53
CA ASN A 85 0.27 16.47 -19.00
C ASN A 85 -0.51 17.69 -19.54
N GLN A 86 -0.85 17.69 -20.82
CA GLN A 86 -1.61 18.78 -21.43
C GLN A 86 -3.03 18.87 -20.89
N ALA A 87 -3.73 17.75 -20.71
CA ALA A 87 -5.08 17.74 -20.15
C ALA A 87 -5.12 18.33 -18.73
N PHE A 88 -4.13 18.00 -17.88
CA PHE A 88 -3.99 18.60 -16.55
C PHE A 88 -3.72 20.11 -16.62
N LYS A 89 -2.88 20.58 -17.54
CA LYS A 89 -2.65 22.02 -17.74
C LYS A 89 -3.92 22.75 -18.18
N ASP A 90 -4.64 22.16 -19.13
CA ASP A 90 -5.82 22.79 -19.74
C ASP A 90 -7.02 22.84 -18.78
N CYS A 91 -7.12 21.89 -17.86
CA CYS A 91 -8.22 21.78 -16.90
C CYS A 91 -7.84 22.13 -15.46
N ASN A 92 -6.66 22.71 -15.24
CA ASN A 92 -6.35 23.28 -13.94
C ASN A 92 -7.25 24.50 -13.65
N ASN A 93 -7.53 24.78 -12.37
CA ASN A 93 -8.40 25.86 -11.90
C ASN A 93 -9.89 25.64 -12.19
N GLY A 94 -10.45 24.53 -11.69
CA GLY A 94 -11.89 24.24 -11.73
C GLY A 94 -12.33 23.25 -12.81
N GLY A 95 -11.41 22.60 -13.53
CA GLY A 95 -11.72 21.64 -14.58
C GLY A 95 -11.81 20.19 -14.12
N THR A 96 -12.05 19.32 -15.10
CA THR A 96 -12.08 17.86 -14.99
C THR A 96 -11.17 17.25 -16.04
N VAL A 97 -10.18 16.47 -15.63
CA VAL A 97 -9.36 15.63 -16.52
C VAL A 97 -9.99 14.26 -16.60
N ALA A 98 -10.25 13.77 -17.82
CA ALA A 98 -10.96 12.52 -18.02
C ALA A 98 -10.15 11.48 -18.79
N PHE A 99 -9.92 10.34 -18.12
CA PHE A 99 -9.48 9.09 -18.72
C PHE A 99 -10.74 8.27 -19.03
N GLU A 100 -11.01 8.04 -20.31
CA GLU A 100 -12.27 7.43 -20.73
C GLU A 100 -12.38 5.97 -20.28
N TYR A 101 -13.58 5.55 -19.93
CA TYR A 101 -13.84 4.19 -19.44
C TYR A 101 -13.38 3.14 -20.47
N GLY A 102 -12.53 2.21 -20.04
CA GLY A 102 -11.99 1.14 -20.88
C GLY A 102 -10.92 1.58 -21.89
N ALA A 103 -10.57 2.86 -21.97
CA ALA A 103 -9.46 3.33 -22.80
C ALA A 103 -8.12 2.93 -22.16
N ASN A 104 -7.11 2.71 -23.01
CA ASN A 104 -5.74 2.42 -22.59
C ASN A 104 -4.84 3.58 -22.99
N TYR A 105 -4.02 4.02 -22.04
CA TYR A 105 -3.07 5.12 -22.19
C TYR A 105 -1.66 4.63 -21.87
N ASN A 106 -0.69 4.95 -22.70
CA ASN A 106 0.72 4.63 -22.42
C ASN A 106 1.38 5.84 -21.77
N ALA A 107 1.78 5.75 -20.50
CA ALA A 107 2.54 6.81 -19.85
C ALA A 107 4.03 6.46 -19.87
N PHE A 108 4.69 6.61 -21.03
CA PHE A 108 6.07 6.18 -21.23
C PHE A 108 7.13 7.20 -20.82
N THR A 109 6.72 8.42 -20.51
CA THR A 109 7.56 9.42 -19.84
C THR A 109 6.90 9.97 -18.56
N PRO A 110 7.67 10.57 -17.62
CA PRO A 110 7.10 11.05 -16.37
C PRO A 110 5.96 12.06 -16.56
N VAL A 111 4.91 11.91 -15.75
CA VAL A 111 3.72 12.77 -15.77
C VAL A 111 3.78 13.72 -14.57
N ASN A 112 3.74 15.03 -14.85
CA ASN A 112 3.86 16.10 -13.87
C ASN A 112 2.64 17.01 -13.92
N ALA A 113 1.69 16.77 -13.03
CA ALA A 113 0.51 17.61 -12.81
C ALA A 113 0.75 18.48 -11.57
N LEU A 114 1.43 19.62 -11.78
CA LEU A 114 1.93 20.46 -10.70
C LEU A 114 1.04 21.68 -10.45
N LYS A 115 0.99 22.15 -9.21
CA LYS A 115 0.25 23.36 -8.79
C LYS A 115 -1.23 23.29 -9.19
N LEU A 116 -1.85 22.14 -8.99
CA LEU A 116 -3.26 21.93 -9.19
C LEU A 116 -4.06 22.79 -8.21
N ASP A 117 -5.12 23.41 -8.69
CA ASP A 117 -6.10 24.13 -7.89
C ASP A 117 -7.49 23.73 -8.39
N ASP A 118 -8.26 23.06 -7.54
CA ASP A 118 -9.61 22.59 -7.83
C ASP A 118 -9.67 21.78 -9.13
N VAL A 119 -9.18 20.53 -9.11
CA VAL A 119 -9.19 19.65 -10.28
C VAL A 119 -9.89 18.35 -9.95
N HIS A 120 -10.84 17.96 -10.80
CA HIS A 120 -11.43 16.63 -10.77
C HIS A 120 -10.67 15.72 -11.74
N VAL A 121 -10.45 14.46 -11.35
CA VAL A 121 -9.90 13.42 -12.22
C VAL A 121 -10.90 12.29 -12.32
N GLU A 122 -11.43 12.07 -13.52
CA GLU A 122 -12.20 10.86 -13.84
C GLU A 122 -11.23 9.80 -14.35
N PHE A 123 -10.80 8.88 -13.48
CA PHE A 123 -9.83 7.84 -13.81
C PHE A 123 -10.54 6.51 -14.15
N LEU A 124 -11.16 6.46 -15.33
CA LEU A 124 -11.98 5.31 -15.74
C LEU A 124 -11.26 4.37 -16.73
N GLY A 125 -10.22 4.86 -17.40
CA GLY A 125 -9.34 4.09 -18.29
C GLY A 125 -8.07 3.60 -17.58
N SER A 126 -7.36 2.65 -18.20
CA SER A 126 -6.11 2.11 -17.69
C SER A 126 -4.90 2.83 -18.25
N VAL A 127 -3.87 3.00 -17.42
CA VAL A 127 -2.58 3.60 -17.78
C VAL A 127 -1.48 2.56 -17.67
N HIS A 128 -0.63 2.46 -18.69
CA HIS A 128 0.43 1.48 -18.81
C HIS A 128 1.80 2.15 -18.75
N LEU A 129 2.68 1.65 -17.88
CA LEU A 129 4.08 2.06 -17.82
C LEU A 129 4.92 1.33 -18.90
N PRO A 130 6.08 1.88 -19.25
CA PRO A 130 7.02 1.21 -20.14
C PRO A 130 7.61 -0.02 -19.46
N GLN A 131 7.76 -1.12 -20.23
CA GLN A 131 8.23 -2.41 -19.72
C GLN A 131 9.74 -2.63 -19.90
N ASP A 132 10.39 -1.87 -20.78
CA ASP A 132 11.82 -1.99 -21.04
C ASP A 132 12.65 -1.35 -19.92
N ILE A 133 13.35 -2.18 -19.15
CA ILE A 133 14.14 -1.74 -17.99
C ILE A 133 15.21 -0.71 -18.40
N PRO A 134 16.07 -0.94 -19.42
CA PRO A 134 17.06 0.04 -19.84
C PRO A 134 16.48 1.40 -20.23
N TYR A 135 15.34 1.41 -20.94
CA TYR A 135 14.64 2.64 -21.32
C TYR A 135 14.20 3.45 -20.08
N VAL A 136 13.59 2.77 -19.10
CA VAL A 136 13.17 3.40 -17.85
C VAL A 136 14.36 3.91 -17.05
N GLN A 137 15.42 3.10 -16.91
CA GLN A 137 16.64 3.51 -16.20
C GLN A 137 17.28 4.75 -16.84
N ASN A 138 17.27 4.84 -18.17
CA ASN A 138 17.77 6.01 -18.88
C ASN A 138 16.93 7.27 -18.58
N ILE A 139 15.60 7.16 -18.52
CA ILE A 139 14.73 8.27 -18.11
C ILE A 139 15.02 8.68 -16.67
N VAL A 140 15.06 7.72 -15.75
CA VAL A 140 15.31 8.00 -14.33
C VAL A 140 16.66 8.68 -14.10
N ALA A 141 17.69 8.30 -14.86
CA ALA A 141 19.03 8.87 -14.74
C ALA A 141 19.15 10.27 -15.36
N ASN A 142 18.43 10.56 -16.45
CA ASN A 142 18.75 11.69 -17.33
C ASN A 142 17.61 12.70 -17.52
N SER A 143 16.36 12.36 -17.18
CA SER A 143 15.22 13.25 -17.40
C SER A 143 15.06 14.26 -16.26
N SER A 144 15.00 15.54 -16.60
CA SER A 144 14.64 16.61 -15.65
C SER A 144 13.19 16.51 -15.16
N ASP A 145 12.33 15.79 -15.88
CA ASP A 145 10.93 15.61 -15.51
C ASP A 145 10.74 14.49 -14.47
N TYR A 146 11.75 13.64 -14.27
CA TYR A 146 11.72 12.62 -13.24
C TYR A 146 12.25 13.17 -11.91
N SER A 147 11.37 13.25 -10.90
CA SER A 147 11.70 13.77 -9.56
C SER A 147 11.64 12.68 -8.48
N GLY A 148 11.88 11.43 -8.87
CA GLY A 148 11.85 10.27 -7.98
C GLY A 148 10.56 9.44 -8.06
N HIS A 149 9.53 9.93 -8.75
CA HIS A 149 8.27 9.20 -8.98
C HIS A 149 7.81 9.39 -10.44
N TRP A 150 7.15 8.39 -11.00
CA TRP A 150 6.69 8.41 -12.40
C TRP A 150 5.51 9.36 -12.62
N PHE A 151 4.58 9.39 -11.67
CA PHE A 151 3.48 10.37 -11.61
C PHE A 151 3.66 11.30 -10.42
N ARG A 152 3.55 12.59 -10.66
CA ARG A 152 3.61 13.62 -9.62
C ARG A 152 2.40 14.55 -9.70
N PHE A 153 1.64 14.58 -8.61
CA PHE A 153 0.49 15.46 -8.43
C PHE A 153 0.79 16.39 -7.26
N THR A 154 0.78 17.71 -7.50
CA THR A 154 0.97 18.70 -6.43
C THR A 154 -0.09 19.78 -6.50
N GLY A 155 -0.52 20.33 -5.37
CA GLY A 155 -1.53 21.39 -5.35
C GLY A 155 -2.54 21.26 -4.21
N LYS A 156 -3.78 21.65 -4.46
CA LYS A 156 -4.88 21.57 -3.49
C LYS A 156 -6.20 21.29 -4.20
N ASN A 157 -7.21 20.84 -3.45
CA ASN A 157 -8.56 20.56 -3.96
C ASN A 157 -8.55 19.57 -5.14
N LEU A 158 -7.70 18.55 -5.08
CA LEU A 158 -7.74 17.45 -6.05
C LEU A 158 -8.84 16.46 -5.64
N LYS A 159 -9.77 16.17 -6.56
CA LYS A 159 -10.73 15.08 -6.38
C LYS A 159 -10.50 14.00 -7.42
N TRP A 160 -10.00 12.85 -6.98
CA TRP A 160 -9.75 11.71 -7.85
C TRP A 160 -10.89 10.70 -7.74
N TYR A 161 -11.50 10.36 -8.87
CA TYR A 161 -12.59 9.39 -8.97
C TYR A 161 -12.18 8.26 -9.91
N GLY A 162 -11.68 7.18 -9.32
CA GLY A 162 -11.46 5.92 -10.02
C GLY A 162 -12.73 5.08 -10.11
N THR A 163 -12.75 4.16 -11.07
CA THR A 163 -13.81 3.14 -11.16
C THR A 163 -13.52 1.93 -10.28
N LYS A 164 -14.56 1.33 -9.68
CA LYS A 164 -14.48 0.05 -8.96
C LYS A 164 -14.49 -1.17 -9.87
N ASP A 165 -14.71 -0.99 -11.17
CA ASP A 165 -14.68 -2.09 -12.14
C ASP A 165 -13.28 -2.71 -12.21
N VAL A 166 -13.18 -4.01 -11.93
CA VAL A 166 -11.91 -4.74 -11.94
C VAL A 166 -11.27 -4.85 -13.32
N ALA A 167 -12.00 -4.58 -14.42
CA ALA A 167 -11.51 -4.69 -15.78
C ALA A 167 -10.76 -3.45 -16.31
N THR A 168 -10.86 -2.29 -15.66
CA THR A 168 -10.30 -1.01 -16.16
C THR A 168 -9.94 -0.07 -15.01
N GLY A 169 -9.31 1.08 -15.27
CA GLY A 169 -8.98 2.06 -14.23
C GLY A 169 -7.73 1.67 -13.43
N TRP A 170 -6.84 0.87 -14.02
CA TRP A 170 -5.60 0.42 -13.39
C TRP A 170 -4.42 1.27 -13.83
N ILE A 171 -3.49 1.53 -12.91
CA ILE A 171 -2.12 1.89 -13.26
C ILE A 171 -1.29 0.60 -13.32
N GLU A 172 -1.02 0.13 -14.53
CA GLU A 172 -0.30 -1.10 -14.84
C GLU A 172 1.21 -0.85 -14.91
N SER A 173 1.94 -1.28 -13.88
CA SER A 173 3.36 -0.93 -13.70
C SER A 173 4.35 -2.01 -14.16
N TYR A 174 3.91 -3.27 -14.33
CA TYR A 174 4.71 -4.37 -14.86
C TYR A 174 6.00 -4.70 -14.08
N GLY A 175 5.95 -4.65 -12.75
CA GLY A 175 7.11 -4.82 -11.86
C GLY A 175 7.84 -6.16 -11.92
N GLN A 176 7.22 -7.25 -12.42
CA GLN A 176 7.83 -8.59 -12.36
C GLN A 176 9.23 -8.65 -12.98
N ALA A 177 9.42 -8.05 -14.16
CA ALA A 177 10.72 -8.07 -14.84
C ALA A 177 11.83 -7.39 -14.01
N TRP A 178 11.48 -6.36 -13.23
CA TRP A 178 12.41 -5.68 -12.33
C TRP A 178 12.79 -6.54 -11.14
N TRP A 179 11.82 -7.26 -10.57
CA TRP A 179 12.05 -8.14 -9.44
C TRP A 179 12.87 -9.37 -9.85
N ASP A 180 12.59 -9.94 -11.03
CA ASP A 180 13.35 -11.07 -11.60
C ASP A 180 14.80 -10.68 -11.90
N ALA A 181 15.02 -9.46 -12.37
CA ALA A 181 16.36 -8.95 -12.67
C ALA A 181 17.15 -8.50 -11.43
N ASN A 182 16.54 -8.52 -10.24
CA ASN A 182 17.19 -8.08 -9.01
C ASN A 182 18.37 -9.00 -8.64
N PRO A 183 19.60 -8.47 -8.49
CA PRO A 183 20.75 -9.28 -8.11
C PRO A 183 20.62 -9.85 -6.69
N ALA A 184 21.18 -11.03 -6.46
CA ALA A 184 21.28 -11.61 -5.13
C ALA A 184 21.99 -10.63 -4.16
N GLY A 185 21.48 -10.51 -2.94
CA GLY A 185 22.01 -9.61 -1.92
C GLY A 185 21.71 -8.11 -2.15
N LYS A 186 20.79 -7.77 -3.06
CA LYS A 186 20.30 -6.40 -3.29
C LYS A 186 18.79 -6.34 -3.13
N SER A 187 18.25 -5.17 -2.78
CA SER A 187 16.80 -4.93 -2.67
C SER A 187 16.21 -4.25 -3.91
N GLY A 188 16.98 -4.11 -4.99
CA GLY A 188 16.53 -3.51 -6.23
C GLY A 188 17.66 -3.16 -7.19
N LEU A 189 17.30 -2.91 -8.44
CA LEU A 189 18.19 -2.37 -9.46
C LEU A 189 18.46 -0.88 -9.25
N ALA A 190 19.60 -0.40 -9.76
CA ALA A 190 19.85 1.03 -9.89
C ALA A 190 18.77 1.69 -10.74
N ASN A 191 18.43 2.95 -10.42
CA ASN A 191 17.46 3.76 -11.18
C ASN A 191 16.08 3.10 -11.32
N ARG A 192 15.68 2.28 -10.33
CA ARG A 192 14.35 1.71 -10.23
C ARG A 192 13.33 2.79 -9.83
N PRO A 193 12.25 3.00 -10.60
CA PRO A 193 11.31 4.08 -10.31
C PRO A 193 10.32 3.76 -9.19
N HIS A 194 9.82 4.82 -8.54
CA HIS A 194 8.61 4.77 -7.71
C HIS A 194 7.40 5.21 -8.54
N LEU A 195 6.20 4.74 -8.19
CA LEU A 195 5.03 4.92 -9.04
C LEU A 195 4.45 6.33 -8.95
N ILE A 196 3.82 6.68 -7.82
CA ILE A 196 3.07 7.94 -7.71
C ILE A 196 3.43 8.71 -6.43
N THR A 197 3.54 10.03 -6.55
CA THR A 197 3.58 10.94 -5.41
C THR A 197 2.46 11.97 -5.47
N PHE A 198 1.77 12.14 -4.35
CA PHE A 198 0.81 13.20 -4.11
C PHE A 198 1.38 14.17 -3.06
N GLU A 199 1.49 15.44 -3.41
CA GLU A 199 1.80 16.55 -2.48
C GLU A 199 0.63 17.54 -2.53
N ILE A 200 -0.48 17.15 -1.90
CA ILE A 200 -1.80 17.76 -2.09
C ILE A 200 -2.47 18.11 -0.77
N ASP A 201 -3.20 19.22 -0.73
CA ASP A 201 -4.00 19.62 0.43
C ASP A 201 -5.50 19.63 0.08
N ASP A 202 -6.38 19.50 1.09
CA ASP A 202 -7.84 19.62 0.96
C ASP A 202 -8.43 18.73 -0.15
N SER A 203 -8.03 17.47 -0.18
CA SER A 203 -8.21 16.59 -1.34
C SER A 203 -8.96 15.30 -1.00
N GLU A 204 -9.51 14.66 -2.03
CA GLU A 204 -10.25 13.40 -1.92
C GLU A 204 -9.77 12.43 -3.00
N ILE A 205 -9.50 11.17 -2.64
CA ILE A 205 -9.09 10.11 -3.58
C ILE A 205 -9.98 8.90 -3.39
N TYR A 206 -10.72 8.54 -4.44
CA TYR A 206 -11.60 7.37 -4.46
C TYR A 206 -11.10 6.35 -5.47
N SER A 207 -11.03 5.09 -5.05
CA SER A 207 -10.79 3.95 -5.95
C SER A 207 -9.50 4.06 -6.77
N LEU A 208 -8.40 4.47 -6.12
CA LEU A 208 -7.06 4.41 -6.72
C LEU A 208 -6.64 2.94 -6.87
N LYS A 209 -6.31 2.50 -8.09
CA LYS A 209 -5.87 1.13 -8.34
C LYS A 209 -4.53 1.07 -9.05
N SER A 210 -3.64 0.23 -8.55
CA SER A 210 -2.34 -0.05 -9.16
C SER A 210 -2.02 -1.53 -9.11
N ARG A 211 -1.29 -1.98 -10.13
CA ARG A 211 -0.89 -3.38 -10.27
C ARG A 211 0.60 -3.50 -10.58
N GLN A 212 1.22 -4.43 -9.87
CA GLN A 212 2.65 -4.75 -9.89
C GLN A 212 3.56 -3.50 -9.87
N PRO A 213 3.44 -2.61 -8.87
CA PRO A 213 4.29 -1.43 -8.77
C PRO A 213 5.78 -1.84 -8.77
N ILE A 214 6.62 -1.14 -9.54
CA ILE A 214 8.04 -1.52 -9.71
C ILE A 214 8.84 -1.38 -8.39
N GLY A 215 8.52 -0.34 -7.61
CA GLY A 215 8.99 -0.09 -6.25
C GLY A 215 7.84 0.50 -5.45
N TRP A 216 8.09 1.52 -4.61
CA TRP A 216 7.02 2.18 -3.83
C TRP A 216 5.83 2.56 -4.71
N ASN A 217 4.64 2.21 -4.23
CA ASN A 217 3.39 2.52 -4.92
C ASN A 217 3.05 4.01 -4.75
N ALA A 218 2.56 4.44 -3.59
CA ALA A 218 2.12 5.82 -3.41
C ALA A 218 2.78 6.50 -2.20
N ARG A 219 3.51 7.59 -2.47
CA ARG A 219 3.95 8.53 -1.45
C ARG A 219 2.98 9.71 -1.38
N ILE A 220 2.42 9.95 -0.20
CA ILE A 220 1.36 10.94 0.01
C ILE A 220 1.81 11.88 1.12
N LYS A 221 2.01 13.15 0.75
CA LYS A 221 2.20 14.27 1.67
C LYS A 221 0.97 15.16 1.56
N ALA A 222 0.18 15.22 2.62
CA ALA A 222 -1.09 15.95 2.56
C ALA A 222 -1.52 16.58 3.87
N ASN A 223 -2.23 17.70 3.79
CA ASN A 223 -3.03 18.24 4.87
C ASN A 223 -4.50 18.16 4.48
N ASN A 224 -5.32 17.52 5.31
CA ASN A 224 -6.75 17.30 5.05
C ASN A 224 -6.98 16.44 3.78
N LEU A 225 -6.75 15.14 3.91
CA LEU A 225 -6.97 14.16 2.84
C LEU A 225 -7.96 13.09 3.29
N TYR A 226 -8.95 12.82 2.44
CA TYR A 226 -9.75 11.61 2.51
C TYR A 226 -9.39 10.67 1.36
N ILE A 227 -9.01 9.43 1.67
CA ILE A 227 -8.71 8.40 0.67
C ILE A 227 -9.49 7.12 0.98
N LYS A 228 -10.20 6.59 -0.02
CA LYS A 228 -11.09 5.45 0.14
C LYS A 228 -10.98 4.47 -1.03
N ASP A 229 -11.16 3.19 -0.74
CA ASP A 229 -11.27 2.11 -1.73
C ASP A 229 -9.98 1.89 -2.55
N THR A 230 -8.80 2.12 -1.95
CA THR A 230 -7.53 1.89 -2.66
C THR A 230 -7.28 0.40 -2.87
N VAL A 231 -6.81 0.02 -4.07
CA VAL A 231 -6.41 -1.35 -4.42
C VAL A 231 -4.97 -1.35 -4.92
N VAL A 232 -4.09 -2.09 -4.24
CA VAL A 232 -2.72 -2.35 -4.72
C VAL A 232 -2.57 -3.86 -4.88
N GLU A 233 -2.25 -4.32 -6.09
CA GLU A 233 -2.08 -5.74 -6.38
C GLU A 233 -0.65 -6.08 -6.79
N THR A 234 0.03 -6.84 -5.94
CA THR A 234 1.32 -7.45 -6.22
C THR A 234 1.18 -8.97 -6.17
N TYR A 235 1.57 -9.63 -7.24
CA TYR A 235 1.73 -11.08 -7.29
C TYR A 235 3.06 -11.36 -7.97
N THR A 236 3.80 -12.35 -7.47
CA THR A 236 5.07 -12.77 -8.05
C THR A 236 5.07 -14.23 -8.47
N THR A 237 5.71 -14.51 -9.60
CA THR A 237 5.99 -15.88 -10.09
C THR A 237 7.49 -16.19 -10.09
N GLY A 238 8.31 -15.28 -9.58
CA GLY A 238 9.77 -15.33 -9.67
C GLY A 238 10.40 -14.50 -8.56
N GLY A 239 11.06 -13.40 -8.94
CA GLY A 239 11.76 -12.50 -8.03
C GLY A 239 10.85 -11.84 -6.99
N TYR A 240 11.42 -11.59 -5.81
CA TYR A 240 10.70 -10.97 -4.70
C TYR A 240 10.41 -9.48 -4.98
N PRO A 241 9.17 -8.98 -4.74
CA PRO A 241 8.78 -7.59 -4.99
C PRO A 241 9.26 -6.62 -3.91
N PHE A 242 10.58 -6.47 -3.77
CA PHE A 242 11.22 -5.62 -2.75
C PHE A 242 10.71 -4.18 -2.80
N ASN A 243 10.42 -3.59 -1.63
CA ASN A 243 10.06 -2.18 -1.48
C ASN A 243 8.87 -1.77 -2.35
N THR A 244 7.81 -2.58 -2.34
CA THR A 244 6.53 -2.27 -3.01
C THR A 244 5.52 -1.69 -2.01
N ASP A 245 5.98 -0.77 -1.16
CA ASP A 245 5.17 -0.08 -0.14
C ASP A 245 3.84 0.41 -0.71
N GLY A 246 2.73 0.15 -0.01
CA GLY A 246 1.37 0.46 -0.46
C GLY A 246 1.06 1.95 -0.41
N LEU A 247 0.70 2.45 0.77
CA LEU A 247 0.38 3.86 1.01
C LEU A 247 1.32 4.45 2.07
N GLY A 248 2.25 5.31 1.64
CA GLY A 248 3.14 6.05 2.53
C GLY A 248 2.58 7.44 2.85
N PHE A 249 2.37 7.78 4.11
CA PHE A 249 1.79 9.05 4.54
C PHE A 249 2.76 9.96 5.31
N SER A 250 2.59 11.26 5.08
CA SER A 250 3.11 12.36 5.91
C SER A 250 2.16 13.57 5.82
N GLY A 251 2.18 14.44 6.82
CA GLY A 251 1.33 15.64 6.88
C GLY A 251 0.28 15.56 8.00
N SER A 252 -0.96 16.00 7.76
CA SER A 252 -1.96 16.06 8.82
C SER A 252 -3.39 15.80 8.38
N ASN A 253 -4.20 15.27 9.30
CA ASN A 253 -5.64 15.02 9.09
C ASN A 253 -5.90 14.17 7.86
N ILE A 254 -5.33 12.95 7.86
CA ILE A 254 -5.49 11.99 6.77
C ILE A 254 -6.39 10.86 7.25
N LEU A 255 -7.48 10.60 6.54
CA LEU A 255 -8.35 9.45 6.77
C LEU A 255 -8.28 8.52 5.56
N ALA A 256 -7.77 7.30 5.78
CA ALA A 256 -7.73 6.21 4.81
C ALA A 256 -8.74 5.13 5.20
N GLU A 257 -9.62 4.75 4.26
CA GLU A 257 -10.65 3.74 4.50
C GLU A 257 -10.70 2.66 3.41
N ASP A 258 -11.16 1.47 3.77
CA ASP A 258 -11.65 0.44 2.84
C ASP A 258 -10.58 0.01 1.80
N SER A 259 -9.32 -0.10 2.21
CA SER A 259 -8.20 -0.41 1.31
C SER A 259 -7.88 -1.92 1.24
N TYR A 260 -7.54 -2.41 0.05
CA TYR A 260 -6.99 -3.74 -0.19
C TYR A 260 -5.56 -3.60 -0.74
N ILE A 261 -4.55 -3.98 0.04
CA ILE A 261 -3.15 -3.81 -0.32
C ILE A 261 -2.45 -5.15 -0.22
N ASN A 262 -2.13 -5.71 -1.38
CA ASN A 262 -1.31 -6.90 -1.53
C ASN A 262 0.07 -6.48 -2.06
N ASN A 263 1.13 -6.64 -1.25
CA ASN A 263 2.46 -6.13 -1.56
C ASN A 263 3.62 -6.92 -0.92
N GLY A 264 4.85 -6.44 -1.13
CA GLY A 264 6.10 -7.00 -0.60
C GLY A 264 6.88 -6.07 0.33
N ASP A 265 6.23 -5.06 0.92
CA ASP A 265 6.82 -4.19 1.95
C ASP A 265 5.68 -3.57 2.79
N ASP A 266 5.86 -2.39 3.38
CA ASP A 266 4.86 -1.75 4.25
C ASP A 266 3.49 -1.59 3.58
N CYS A 267 2.42 -2.06 4.23
CA CYS A 267 1.05 -1.82 3.74
C CYS A 267 0.71 -0.33 3.87
N PHE A 268 0.91 0.19 5.09
CA PHE A 268 0.89 1.61 5.41
C PHE A 268 2.22 2.01 6.03
N ALA A 269 2.82 3.10 5.55
CA ALA A 269 4.08 3.63 6.08
C ALA A 269 3.91 5.08 6.53
N ILE A 270 3.90 5.34 7.83
CA ILE A 270 3.76 6.70 8.39
C ILE A 270 5.14 7.29 8.65
N THR A 271 5.43 8.47 8.10
CA THR A 271 6.72 9.16 8.25
C THR A 271 6.57 10.56 8.84
N THR A 272 7.68 11.17 9.26
CA THR A 272 7.66 12.52 9.85
C THR A 272 7.56 13.62 8.78
N PRO A 273 6.92 14.77 9.07
CA PRO A 273 6.01 14.99 10.20
C PRO A 273 4.64 14.38 9.92
N SER A 274 3.99 13.85 10.96
CA SER A 274 2.61 13.34 10.86
C SER A 274 1.78 13.72 12.09
N TYR A 275 0.53 14.15 11.86
CA TYR A 275 -0.43 14.46 12.93
C TYR A 275 -1.84 14.01 12.53
N ASN A 276 -2.51 13.22 13.37
CA ASN A 276 -3.91 12.81 13.16
C ASN A 276 -4.09 12.07 11.83
N ILE A 277 -3.53 10.87 11.75
CA ILE A 277 -3.67 9.97 10.60
C ILE A 277 -4.41 8.72 11.06
N THR A 278 -5.51 8.40 10.38
CA THR A 278 -6.35 7.25 10.67
C THR A 278 -6.45 6.36 9.44
N ALA A 279 -6.14 5.07 9.58
CA ALA A 279 -6.35 4.07 8.55
C ALA A 279 -7.24 2.96 9.09
N ILE A 280 -8.40 2.75 8.46
CA ILE A 280 -9.42 1.80 8.96
C ILE A 280 -10.03 0.92 7.89
N ARG A 281 -10.53 -0.25 8.32
CA ARG A 281 -11.22 -1.23 7.47
C ARG A 281 -10.39 -1.65 6.27
N ALA A 282 -9.16 -2.10 6.51
CA ALA A 282 -8.23 -2.50 5.46
C ALA A 282 -7.94 -4.01 5.48
N THR A 283 -7.60 -4.56 4.33
CA THR A 283 -6.96 -5.87 4.21
C THR A 283 -5.59 -5.68 3.60
N CYS A 284 -4.57 -6.06 4.36
CA CYS A 284 -3.17 -5.98 3.99
C CYS A 284 -2.57 -7.39 3.94
N GLY A 285 -1.66 -7.63 3.03
CA GLY A 285 -0.96 -8.91 2.97
C GLY A 285 -0.11 -9.07 1.73
N GLY A 286 0.26 -10.30 1.40
CA GLY A 286 0.91 -10.61 0.13
C GLY A 286 2.16 -11.47 0.26
N PRO A 287 3.01 -11.52 -0.79
CA PRO A 287 4.22 -12.33 -0.75
C PRO A 287 5.25 -11.87 0.28
N GLY A 288 5.05 -10.74 0.96
CA GLY A 288 5.90 -10.32 2.08
C GLY A 288 5.58 -8.91 2.59
N SER A 289 4.31 -8.65 2.90
CA SER A 289 3.94 -7.35 3.46
C SER A 289 4.64 -7.13 4.82
N HIS A 290 5.14 -5.92 5.05
CA HIS A 290 5.75 -5.51 6.32
C HIS A 290 4.77 -4.78 7.25
N GLY A 291 3.47 -4.82 6.94
CA GLY A 291 2.42 -4.45 7.88
C GLY A 291 2.19 -2.95 8.04
N LEU A 292 1.69 -2.61 9.22
CA LEU A 292 1.24 -1.28 9.62
C LEU A 292 2.39 -0.54 10.31
N SER A 293 3.19 0.14 9.51
CA SER A 293 4.49 0.68 9.94
C SER A 293 4.46 2.17 10.24
N ILE A 294 5.11 2.54 11.33
CA ILE A 294 5.54 3.91 11.63
C ILE A 294 7.08 3.96 11.53
N GLY A 295 7.58 4.87 10.70
CA GLY A 295 9.00 5.08 10.43
C GLY A 295 9.46 4.58 9.05
N SER A 296 10.76 4.49 8.80
CA SER A 296 11.83 4.68 9.79
C SER A 296 12.00 6.14 10.21
N LEU A 297 12.10 6.40 11.51
CA LEU A 297 12.31 7.76 12.07
C LEU A 297 13.73 7.96 12.56
N GLY A 298 14.26 9.18 12.47
CA GLY A 298 15.57 9.51 13.05
C GLY A 298 16.79 9.16 12.19
N LYS A 299 16.63 8.85 10.90
CA LYS A 299 17.77 8.57 10.00
C LYS A 299 18.80 9.70 10.03
N ASN A 300 18.35 10.95 10.00
CA ASN A 300 19.20 12.11 10.24
C ASN A 300 19.19 12.45 11.74
N GLN A 301 20.31 12.24 12.45
CA GLN A 301 20.44 12.49 13.90
C GLN A 301 20.24 13.97 14.29
N ALA A 302 20.39 14.90 13.34
CA ALA A 302 20.19 16.33 13.58
C ALA A 302 18.73 16.79 13.39
N GLN A 303 17.84 15.92 12.91
CA GLN A 303 16.44 16.27 12.65
C GLN A 303 15.52 15.69 13.71
N PHE A 304 14.70 16.56 14.29
CA PHE A 304 13.64 16.17 15.21
C PHE A 304 12.46 15.58 14.43
N ASN A 305 12.05 14.36 14.79
CA ASN A 305 10.93 13.65 14.19
C ASN A 305 9.69 13.84 15.06
N ASN A 306 8.54 14.11 14.44
CA ASN A 306 7.28 14.27 15.18
C ASN A 306 6.15 13.54 14.46
N VAL A 307 5.64 12.49 15.09
CA VAL A 307 4.55 11.66 14.58
C VAL A 307 3.55 11.46 15.71
N THR A 308 2.35 12.02 15.61
CA THR A 308 1.38 11.93 16.72
C THR A 308 -0.04 11.66 16.25
N LYS A 309 -0.84 11.03 17.11
CA LYS A 309 -2.25 10.69 16.84
C LYS A 309 -2.39 9.80 15.60
N ILE A 310 -1.81 8.61 15.68
CA ILE A 310 -1.87 7.61 14.60
C ILE A 310 -2.81 6.49 15.02
N HIS A 311 -3.81 6.20 14.21
CA HIS A 311 -4.85 5.23 14.53
C HIS A 311 -5.03 4.22 13.40
N PHE A 312 -4.74 2.96 13.69
CA PHE A 312 -5.03 1.82 12.81
C PHE A 312 -6.15 0.99 13.44
N GLU A 313 -7.28 0.83 12.74
CA GLU A 313 -8.42 0.08 13.30
C GLU A 313 -9.17 -0.79 12.29
N ASP A 314 -9.57 -1.99 12.73
CA ASP A 314 -10.33 -2.95 11.93
C ASP A 314 -9.56 -3.38 10.67
N ILE A 315 -8.33 -3.88 10.87
CA ILE A 315 -7.44 -4.27 9.78
C ILE A 315 -7.14 -5.76 9.85
N THR A 316 -7.21 -6.41 8.70
CA THR A 316 -6.79 -7.81 8.54
C THR A 316 -5.44 -7.89 7.86
N MET A 317 -4.49 -8.57 8.50
CA MET A 317 -3.14 -8.86 8.00
C MET A 317 -3.06 -10.32 7.59
N ILE A 318 -2.60 -10.61 6.37
CA ILE A 318 -2.53 -11.97 5.81
C ILE A 318 -1.14 -12.20 5.22
N ASP A 319 -0.49 -13.31 5.56
CA ASP A 319 0.81 -13.71 4.98
C ASP A 319 1.85 -12.58 5.06
N ALA A 320 2.00 -11.98 6.24
CA ALA A 320 2.85 -10.80 6.44
C ALA A 320 4.04 -11.08 7.35
N LEU A 321 5.12 -10.32 7.18
CA LEU A 321 6.24 -10.32 8.12
C LEU A 321 5.81 -9.68 9.45
N TYR A 322 5.09 -8.56 9.40
CA TYR A 322 4.61 -7.86 10.59
C TYR A 322 3.11 -7.57 10.56
N GLY A 323 2.49 -7.52 11.75
CA GLY A 323 1.18 -6.90 11.93
C GLY A 323 1.32 -5.39 12.15
N ALA A 324 1.78 -5.00 13.33
CA ALA A 324 2.18 -3.62 13.66
C ALA A 324 3.69 -3.48 13.72
N ARG A 325 4.20 -2.33 13.28
CA ARG A 325 5.63 -2.04 13.36
C ARG A 325 5.92 -0.58 13.68
N PHE A 326 6.87 -0.37 14.58
CA PHE A 326 7.57 0.91 14.73
C PHE A 326 9.06 0.69 14.51
N LYS A 327 9.69 1.59 13.76
CA LYS A 327 11.12 1.57 13.47
C LYS A 327 11.74 2.96 13.63
N SER A 328 12.74 3.09 14.50
CA SER A 328 13.62 4.27 14.54
C SER A 328 15.09 3.89 14.55
N TRP A 329 15.93 4.78 14.03
CA TRP A 329 17.38 4.60 13.98
C TRP A 329 18.03 4.95 15.32
N VAL A 330 19.14 4.28 15.65
CA VAL A 330 20.01 4.61 16.81
C VAL A 330 20.41 6.08 16.77
N GLY A 331 20.41 6.77 17.92
CA GLY A 331 20.77 8.18 17.99
C GLY A 331 19.78 9.12 17.30
N GLY A 332 18.64 8.62 16.82
CA GLY A 332 17.55 9.43 16.28
C GLY A 332 16.95 10.33 17.35
N GLN A 333 16.31 11.43 16.95
CA GLN A 333 15.70 12.37 17.88
C GLN A 333 14.26 12.65 17.47
N GLY A 334 13.35 12.72 18.43
CA GLY A 334 11.96 13.00 18.15
C GLY A 334 10.99 12.54 19.23
N ILE A 335 9.71 12.65 18.91
CA ILE A 335 8.61 12.08 19.68
C ILE A 335 7.65 11.35 18.75
N THR A 336 7.16 10.21 19.22
CA THR A 336 5.98 9.55 18.67
C THR A 336 5.00 9.32 19.80
N ASP A 337 3.80 9.88 19.70
CA ASP A 337 2.83 9.94 20.81
C ASP A 337 1.40 9.67 20.33
N ASP A 338 0.58 9.04 21.16
CA ASP A 338 -0.82 8.71 20.89
C ASP A 338 -0.95 7.84 19.63
N VAL A 339 -0.55 6.57 19.76
CA VAL A 339 -0.58 5.58 18.68
C VAL A 339 -1.42 4.39 19.08
N VAL A 340 -2.36 4.00 18.22
CA VAL A 340 -3.28 2.90 18.48
C VAL A 340 -3.29 1.93 17.31
N TRP A 341 -3.11 0.63 17.60
CA TRP A 341 -3.48 -0.47 16.72
C TRP A 341 -4.59 -1.28 17.38
N LYS A 342 -5.82 -1.15 16.86
CA LYS A 342 -7.03 -1.72 17.46
C LYS A 342 -7.77 -2.66 16.51
N ASN A 343 -8.35 -3.74 17.04
CA ASN A 343 -9.14 -4.70 16.26
C ASN A 343 -8.36 -5.22 15.04
N ILE A 344 -7.16 -5.74 15.31
CA ILE A 344 -6.25 -6.28 14.29
C ILE A 344 -6.41 -7.80 14.21
N ARG A 345 -6.64 -8.31 13.00
CA ARG A 345 -6.79 -9.75 12.72
C ARG A 345 -5.59 -10.25 11.95
N LEU A 346 -4.95 -11.29 12.44
CA LEU A 346 -3.71 -11.83 11.90
C LEU A 346 -3.94 -13.23 11.34
N TYR A 347 -3.53 -13.46 10.12
CA TYR A 347 -3.54 -14.78 9.50
C TYR A 347 -2.15 -15.06 8.95
N ASN A 348 -1.46 -16.04 9.53
CA ASN A 348 -0.12 -16.42 9.10
C ASN A 348 0.88 -15.24 9.10
N VAL A 349 1.00 -14.54 10.23
CA VAL A 349 1.91 -13.37 10.37
C VAL A 349 3.14 -13.73 11.22
N THR A 350 4.36 -13.43 10.76
CA THR A 350 5.59 -13.88 11.48
C THR A 350 5.79 -13.15 12.81
N TYR A 351 5.75 -11.82 12.81
CA TYR A 351 5.92 -10.99 14.00
C TYR A 351 4.69 -10.08 14.19
N PRO A 352 3.69 -10.48 15.00
CA PRO A 352 2.48 -9.70 15.21
C PRO A 352 2.74 -8.23 15.53
N ALA A 353 3.59 -7.91 16.51
CA ALA A 353 4.03 -6.54 16.77
C ALA A 353 5.53 -6.44 17.01
N LEU A 354 6.20 -5.51 16.31
CA LEU A 354 7.60 -5.16 16.54
C LEU A 354 7.76 -3.65 16.78
N ILE A 355 8.36 -3.28 17.91
CA ILE A 355 8.84 -1.93 18.17
C ILE A 355 10.37 -2.02 18.25
N THR A 356 11.09 -1.34 17.36
CA THR A 356 12.56 -1.29 17.39
C THR A 356 13.08 0.14 17.29
N GLN A 357 14.08 0.46 18.11
CA GLN A 357 14.82 1.72 18.08
C GLN A 357 16.26 1.57 17.59
N THR A 358 16.59 0.40 17.07
CA THR A 358 17.90 0.01 16.52
C THR A 358 17.81 -0.32 15.03
N TYR A 359 16.78 0.20 14.34
CA TYR A 359 16.51 -0.10 12.94
C TYR A 359 17.71 0.21 12.03
N ILE A 360 17.98 -0.73 11.11
CA ILE A 360 19.00 -0.62 10.07
C ILE A 360 18.33 -0.90 8.71
N ASP A 361 18.58 -0.02 7.74
CA ASP A 361 18.24 -0.26 6.33
C ASP A 361 19.32 -1.15 5.71
N GLN A 362 18.99 -2.41 5.42
CA GLN A 362 19.95 -3.38 4.87
C GLN A 362 20.57 -2.98 3.53
N ASN A 363 19.89 -2.15 2.72
CA ASN A 363 20.43 -1.68 1.45
C ASN A 363 21.32 -0.44 1.62
N ASN A 364 21.07 0.33 2.68
CA ASN A 364 21.83 1.54 3.00
C ASN A 364 21.97 1.71 4.52
N PRO A 365 22.81 0.87 5.18
CA PRO A 365 22.93 0.87 6.64
C PRO A 365 23.53 2.19 7.17
N GLY A 366 24.20 2.95 6.30
CA GLY A 366 24.91 4.16 6.69
C GLY A 366 26.17 3.85 7.52
N PRO A 367 26.87 4.90 7.98
CA PRO A 367 27.98 4.74 8.91
C PRO A 367 27.49 4.34 10.31
N GLU A 368 28.44 3.92 11.15
CA GLU A 368 28.20 3.74 12.59
C GLU A 368 27.62 5.02 13.21
N ARG A 369 26.65 4.85 14.10
CA ARG A 369 25.83 5.94 14.63
C ARG A 369 26.16 6.17 16.10
N VAL A 370 26.22 7.43 16.50
CA VAL A 370 26.44 7.80 17.89
C VAL A 370 25.14 7.58 18.66
N ASP A 371 25.16 6.71 19.66
CA ASP A 371 24.01 6.47 20.53
C ASP A 371 23.89 7.56 21.61
N ASN A 372 23.45 8.76 21.19
CA ASN A 372 23.28 9.94 22.05
C ASN A 372 21.82 10.43 22.12
N GLY A 373 20.88 9.63 21.63
CA GLY A 373 19.47 10.02 21.51
C GLY A 373 18.58 8.86 21.07
N SER A 374 17.28 9.03 21.28
CA SER A 374 16.25 8.14 20.74
C SER A 374 15.00 8.94 20.40
N VAL A 375 14.15 8.41 19.53
CA VAL A 375 12.79 8.93 19.36
C VAL A 375 11.97 8.50 20.59
N ILE A 376 11.45 9.43 21.37
CA ILE A 376 10.68 9.08 22.57
C ILE A 376 9.29 8.59 22.17
N LEU A 377 8.90 7.40 22.63
CA LEU A 377 7.63 6.76 22.33
C LEU A 377 6.70 6.89 23.54
N LYS A 378 5.50 7.42 23.33
CA LYS A 378 4.51 7.66 24.38
C LYS A 378 3.14 7.15 23.97
N ASN A 379 2.42 6.55 24.92
CA ASN A 379 1.00 6.21 24.78
C ASN A 379 0.71 5.32 23.56
N PHE A 380 1.43 4.20 23.43
CA PHE A 380 1.19 3.20 22.39
C PHE A 380 0.20 2.16 22.91
N LYS A 381 -0.87 1.90 22.15
CA LYS A 381 -1.92 0.97 22.52
C LYS A 381 -2.10 -0.15 21.50
N PHE A 382 -2.19 -1.37 22.01
CA PHE A 382 -2.50 -2.56 21.21
C PHE A 382 -3.76 -3.20 21.79
N GLU A 383 -4.87 -3.14 21.05
CA GLU A 383 -6.19 -3.45 21.59
C GLU A 383 -6.97 -4.42 20.69
N ASP A 384 -7.56 -5.48 21.26
CA ASP A 384 -8.47 -6.40 20.58
C ASP A 384 -7.82 -7.13 19.38
N TRP A 385 -6.64 -7.73 19.62
CA TRP A 385 -5.93 -8.49 18.59
C TRP A 385 -6.35 -9.96 18.57
N THR A 386 -6.48 -10.54 17.39
CA THR A 386 -6.82 -11.97 17.22
C THR A 386 -6.04 -12.59 16.07
N GLY A 387 -5.77 -13.89 16.13
CA GLY A 387 -5.23 -14.63 14.99
C GLY A 387 -4.02 -15.49 15.30
N ASP A 388 -3.29 -15.87 14.25
CA ASP A 388 -2.20 -16.84 14.34
C ASP A 388 -0.85 -16.31 13.81
N ILE A 389 0.22 -16.79 14.46
CA ILE A 389 1.61 -16.55 14.06
C ILE A 389 2.02 -17.58 13.01
N ASN A 390 2.71 -17.15 11.96
CA ASN A 390 3.38 -18.03 10.99
C ASN A 390 4.54 -18.81 11.66
N SER A 391 4.19 -19.87 12.40
CA SER A 391 5.16 -20.66 13.17
C SER A 391 5.89 -21.70 12.31
N TYR A 392 5.34 -22.06 11.15
CA TYR A 392 5.87 -23.16 10.33
C TYR A 392 6.81 -22.71 9.23
N GLN A 393 6.63 -21.52 8.67
CA GLN A 393 7.47 -20.96 7.59
C GLN A 393 7.75 -19.48 7.84
N PRO A 394 8.38 -19.12 8.97
CA PRO A 394 8.56 -17.73 9.36
C PRO A 394 9.40 -16.95 8.35
N GLY A 395 9.17 -15.64 8.33
CA GLY A 395 9.79 -14.70 7.40
C GLY A 395 8.93 -14.46 6.16
N ASP A 396 9.54 -13.81 5.17
CA ASP A 396 8.88 -13.35 3.95
C ASP A 396 9.78 -13.49 2.69
N GLY A 397 11.00 -14.00 2.84
CA GLY A 397 11.97 -14.09 1.73
C GLY A 397 12.71 -12.79 1.39
N THR A 398 12.57 -11.71 2.17
CA THR A 398 13.27 -10.41 1.97
C THR A 398 14.71 -10.37 2.49
N CYS A 399 15.19 -11.49 3.00
CA CYS A 399 16.42 -11.57 3.76
C CYS A 399 17.65 -11.43 2.84
N LEU A 400 18.38 -10.30 2.95
CA LEU A 400 19.62 -10.05 2.18
C LEU A 400 20.90 -10.36 2.96
N SER A 401 20.79 -10.67 4.25
CA SER A 401 21.91 -10.93 5.17
C SER A 401 21.66 -12.20 6.00
N ASP A 402 22.69 -12.80 6.58
CA ASP A 402 22.57 -13.89 7.56
C ASP A 402 23.31 -13.50 8.85
N PRO A 403 22.62 -13.31 10.00
CA PRO A 403 21.17 -13.44 10.19
C PRO A 403 20.36 -12.36 9.45
N CYS A 404 19.06 -12.60 9.28
CA CYS A 404 18.17 -11.66 8.59
C CYS A 404 18.06 -10.33 9.35
N TRP A 405 17.88 -9.23 8.62
CA TRP A 405 17.78 -7.88 9.22
C TRP A 405 16.63 -7.77 10.24
N TYR A 406 15.52 -8.48 10.03
CA TYR A 406 14.39 -8.51 10.95
C TYR A 406 14.65 -9.36 12.21
N GLU A 407 15.76 -10.10 12.25
CA GLU A 407 16.19 -10.90 13.40
C GLU A 407 17.34 -10.25 14.18
N GLN A 408 18.00 -9.20 13.65
CA GLN A 408 19.22 -8.65 14.25
C GLN A 408 19.08 -8.20 15.71
N ASP A 409 17.89 -7.72 16.09
CA ASP A 409 17.60 -7.23 17.44
C ASP A 409 16.75 -8.19 18.28
N LEU A 410 16.49 -9.39 17.76
CA LEU A 410 15.59 -10.36 18.37
C LEU A 410 16.31 -11.67 18.65
N PRO A 411 15.97 -12.38 19.73
CA PRO A 411 16.40 -13.76 19.90
C PRO A 411 15.86 -14.63 18.74
N PRO A 412 16.42 -15.83 18.54
CA PRO A 412 15.96 -16.75 17.52
C PRO A 412 14.43 -16.94 17.57
N PHE A 413 13.81 -16.87 16.39
CA PHE A 413 12.35 -16.99 16.29
C PHE A 413 11.88 -18.36 16.81
N THR A 414 10.94 -18.35 17.75
CA THR A 414 10.44 -19.56 18.42
C THR A 414 9.09 -20.03 17.85
N GLY A 415 8.45 -19.18 17.03
CA GLY A 415 7.10 -19.38 16.51
C GLY A 415 6.00 -18.95 17.47
N SER A 416 6.35 -18.25 18.55
CA SER A 416 5.42 -17.84 19.61
C SER A 416 5.56 -16.39 20.05
N GLN A 417 6.52 -15.63 19.51
CA GLN A 417 6.66 -14.20 19.81
C GLN A 417 5.46 -13.40 19.30
N VAL A 418 4.63 -12.88 20.21
CA VAL A 418 3.51 -12.01 19.85
C VAL A 418 3.97 -10.55 19.83
N LEU A 419 4.49 -10.06 20.95
CA LEU A 419 4.94 -8.69 21.10
C LEU A 419 6.45 -8.66 21.29
N ALA A 420 7.16 -7.87 20.52
CA ALA A 420 8.59 -7.64 20.66
C ALA A 420 8.90 -6.15 20.76
N PHE A 421 9.20 -5.68 21.97
CA PHE A 421 9.46 -4.27 22.27
C PHE A 421 10.93 -4.05 22.61
N SER A 422 11.71 -3.61 21.62
CA SER A 422 13.11 -3.26 21.75
C SER A 422 13.29 -1.74 21.87
N CYS A 423 13.23 -1.24 23.11
CA CYS A 423 13.36 0.17 23.44
C CYS A 423 14.82 0.54 23.73
N ALA A 424 15.22 1.76 23.35
CA ALA A 424 16.60 2.23 23.43
C ALA A 424 17.10 2.31 24.88
N ASN A 425 16.26 2.77 25.80
CA ASN A 425 16.54 2.89 27.23
C ASN A 425 15.23 2.96 28.05
N ALA A 426 15.31 2.86 29.38
CA ALA A 426 14.14 2.79 30.28
C ALA A 426 13.17 3.98 30.15
N GLY A 427 13.62 5.13 29.64
CA GLY A 427 12.78 6.31 29.39
C GLY A 427 12.31 6.48 27.95
N SER A 428 12.69 5.59 27.03
CA SER A 428 12.39 5.75 25.60
C SER A 428 11.01 5.24 25.21
N CYS A 429 10.42 4.32 25.97
CA CYS A 429 9.07 3.81 25.78
C CYS A 429 8.25 4.00 27.06
N GLN A 430 7.20 4.81 26.98
CA GLN A 430 6.40 5.22 28.14
C GLN A 430 4.89 5.06 27.85
N GLY A 431 4.14 4.56 28.83
CA GLY A 431 2.69 4.46 28.75
C GLY A 431 2.20 3.48 27.68
N PHE A 432 2.94 2.40 27.43
CA PHE A 432 2.49 1.33 26.53
C PHE A 432 1.39 0.53 27.25
N GLU A 433 0.33 0.23 26.52
CA GLU A 433 -0.86 -0.49 27.00
C GLU A 433 -1.20 -1.63 26.04
N THR A 434 -1.55 -2.80 26.60
CA THR A 434 -2.17 -3.86 25.80
C THR A 434 -3.44 -4.38 26.43
N LYS A 435 -4.39 -4.74 25.57
CA LYS A 435 -5.72 -5.18 25.98
C LYS A 435 -6.25 -6.22 25.01
N ASN A 436 -6.77 -7.33 25.53
CA ASN A 436 -7.44 -8.38 24.75
C ASN A 436 -6.59 -8.92 23.58
N ILE A 437 -5.33 -9.28 23.84
CA ILE A 437 -4.44 -9.88 22.84
C ILE A 437 -4.63 -11.39 22.81
N ASN A 438 -5.33 -11.89 21.80
CA ASN A 438 -5.65 -13.31 21.59
C ASN A 438 -4.93 -13.84 20.34
N VAL A 439 -3.60 -13.78 20.36
CA VAL A 439 -2.73 -14.25 19.28
C VAL A 439 -1.93 -15.47 19.74
N PHE A 440 -1.89 -16.50 18.91
CA PHE A 440 -1.25 -17.79 19.25
C PHE A 440 -0.35 -18.31 18.13
N GLY A 441 0.67 -19.09 18.50
CA GLY A 441 1.47 -19.82 17.53
C GLY A 441 0.66 -20.92 16.86
N GLN A 442 0.78 -21.07 15.53
CA GLN A 442 0.28 -22.26 14.81
C GLN A 442 0.84 -23.56 15.40
N ASN A 443 2.04 -23.51 15.98
CA ASN A 443 2.70 -24.65 16.63
C ASN A 443 2.14 -25.00 18.03
N GLY A 444 1.16 -24.25 18.55
CA GLY A 444 0.54 -24.49 19.86
C GLY A 444 1.43 -24.18 21.07
N LYS A 445 2.60 -23.55 20.87
CA LYS A 445 3.43 -23.08 21.98
C LYS A 445 2.75 -21.92 22.71
N PRO A 446 3.00 -21.77 24.03
CA PRO A 446 2.56 -20.58 24.76
C PRO A 446 3.11 -19.30 24.12
N SER A 447 2.28 -18.26 24.06
CA SER A 447 2.68 -16.96 23.53
C SER A 447 3.79 -16.33 24.37
N GLU A 448 4.78 -15.75 23.70
CA GLU A 448 5.95 -15.09 24.28
C GLU A 448 5.88 -13.59 24.00
N ASN A 449 6.21 -12.77 25.00
CA ASN A 449 6.31 -11.32 24.87
C ASN A 449 7.72 -10.88 25.27
N LEU A 450 8.45 -10.32 24.32
CA LEU A 450 9.85 -9.96 24.46
C LEU A 450 9.99 -8.46 24.71
N CYS A 451 10.78 -8.07 25.71
CA CYS A 451 11.00 -6.66 26.03
C CYS A 451 12.48 -6.38 26.34
N LYS A 452 12.96 -5.24 25.83
CA LYS A 452 14.20 -4.58 26.19
C LYS A 452 13.85 -3.16 26.62
N ASN A 453 14.16 -2.80 27.86
CA ASN A 453 13.92 -1.46 28.39
C ASN A 453 12.48 -0.93 28.29
N ALA A 454 11.49 -1.83 28.20
CA ALA A 454 10.07 -1.51 28.33
C ALA A 454 9.56 -2.03 29.67
N ASP A 455 10.08 -1.45 30.76
CA ASP A 455 9.79 -1.89 32.12
C ASP A 455 8.37 -1.50 32.58
N ALA A 456 7.94 -2.12 33.69
CA ALA A 456 6.63 -1.90 34.28
C ALA A 456 6.51 -0.54 34.99
N GLU A 457 7.63 0.12 35.34
CA GLU A 457 7.60 1.44 35.98
C GLU A 457 7.16 2.50 34.96
N SER A 458 7.72 2.45 33.75
CA SER A 458 7.33 3.30 32.63
C SER A 458 6.04 2.84 31.94
N ASN A 459 5.65 1.57 32.09
CA ASN A 459 4.51 0.95 31.38
C ASN A 459 3.65 0.10 32.32
N PRO A 460 2.94 0.71 33.30
CA PRO A 460 2.18 -0.03 34.31
C PRO A 460 1.01 -0.84 33.75
N GLU A 461 0.46 -0.42 32.60
CA GLU A 461 -0.69 -1.04 31.94
C GLU A 461 -0.28 -1.95 30.76
N LEU A 462 0.98 -2.39 30.71
CA LEU A 462 1.48 -3.22 29.60
C LEU A 462 0.69 -4.52 29.44
N GLY A 463 0.10 -5.05 30.52
CA GLY A 463 -0.88 -6.15 30.48
C GLY A 463 -0.29 -7.56 30.39
N PHE A 464 1.03 -7.71 30.38
CA PHE A 464 1.72 -9.01 30.37
C PHE A 464 3.09 -8.95 31.04
N ALA A 465 3.65 -10.13 31.37
CA ALA A 465 5.01 -10.24 31.86
C ALA A 465 6.00 -10.23 30.69
N CYS A 466 6.98 -9.33 30.74
CA CYS A 466 8.07 -9.30 29.78
C CYS A 466 9.09 -10.42 30.06
N THR A 467 9.45 -11.15 29.01
CA THR A 467 10.71 -11.91 28.97
C THR A 467 11.82 -11.04 28.38
N GLY A 468 13.03 -11.13 28.93
CA GLY A 468 14.15 -10.30 28.50
C GLY A 468 14.59 -10.59 27.06
N LEU A 469 14.83 -9.53 26.30
CA LEU A 469 15.53 -9.52 25.00
C LEU A 469 17.05 -9.57 25.16
#